data_AF-A0AAN5I4D9-F1
#
_entry.id   AF-A0AAN5I4D9-F1
#
_cell.length_a   1.000
_cell.length_b   1.000
_cell.length_c   1.000
_cell.angle_alpha   90.00
_cell.angle_beta   90.00
_cell.angle_gamma   90.00
#
_symmetry.space_group_name_H-M   'P 1'
#
loop_
_entity.id
_entity.type
_entity.pdbx_description
1 polymer ?
#
loop_
_entity_poly.entity_id
_entity_poly.type
_entity_poly.pdbx_seq_one_letter_code
_entity_poly.pdbx_strand_id
1 'polypeptide(L)'
;MRLLLFLLLLLVHSASAFRAICYGEPGVNLPIRYFFAHLQDDDGRNRTDAVSDLNLHVDRKKDEGCRFHASLIDRGDGSYIGRIRILGSCLSLSISLMTKEKDELCKLEMSNVDGSLLLQEECLCPDSIPSSAKWIEHATCDNEPQLEEDLARFPKISFSSVLSEAVKLFGQPQHSRSYSTCHYAIKSNKIYRKCYGEYVGFAAFADDVLLSITRKMVLPDTQFIMNLGDYPLSHGSRGVKLPIISWCGSTETMDIVVPTYALTNTLLRGELFYPL
;
A
#
# COMPACT_ATOMS: atom_id res chain seq x y z
N MET A 1 51.71 -34.35 42.58
CA MET A 1 51.19 -35.42 41.69
C MET A 1 49.67 -35.40 41.76
N ARG A 2 49.01 -34.86 40.73
CA ARG A 2 47.57 -35.03 40.35
C ARG A 2 46.51 -34.55 41.36
N LEU A 3 45.43 -33.84 41.01
CA LEU A 3 44.93 -33.25 39.77
C LEU A 3 43.83 -32.26 40.24
N LEU A 4 43.90 -30.98 39.89
CA LEU A 4 42.77 -30.06 40.05
C LEU A 4 41.73 -30.41 38.97
N LEU A 5 40.52 -30.79 39.37
CA LEU A 5 39.35 -30.81 38.49
C LEU A 5 38.61 -29.49 38.69
N PHE A 6 39.05 -28.43 38.00
CA PHE A 6 38.23 -27.24 37.81
C PHE A 6 37.26 -27.52 36.67
N LEU A 7 35.97 -27.60 37.01
CA LEU A 7 34.86 -27.67 36.10
C LEU A 7 34.80 -26.33 35.33
N LEU A 8 35.43 -26.27 34.16
CA LEU A 8 35.26 -25.15 33.24
C LEU A 8 33.89 -25.33 32.56
N LEU A 9 32.84 -24.78 33.17
CA LEU A 9 31.61 -24.48 32.44
C LEU A 9 31.97 -23.41 31.40
N LEU A 10 32.31 -23.86 30.19
CA LEU A 10 32.22 -23.04 28.99
C LEU A 10 30.74 -22.69 28.79
N LEU A 11 30.33 -21.61 29.43
CA LEU A 11 29.20 -20.81 28.96
C LEU A 11 29.59 -20.30 27.57
N VAL A 12 29.29 -21.09 26.55
CA VAL A 12 29.14 -20.60 25.19
C VAL A 12 27.91 -19.70 25.22
N HIS A 13 28.09 -18.44 25.66
CA HIS A 13 27.23 -17.37 25.22
C HIS A 13 27.55 -17.17 23.73
N SER A 14 26.92 -18.00 22.91
CA SER A 14 26.70 -17.70 21.50
C SER A 14 25.67 -16.56 21.47
N ALA A 15 26.09 -15.36 21.86
CA ALA A 15 25.47 -14.15 21.36
C ALA A 15 25.83 -14.12 19.88
N SER A 16 25.01 -14.79 19.06
CA SER A 16 25.16 -14.68 17.62
C SER A 16 24.85 -13.22 17.30
N ALA A 17 25.89 -12.46 16.95
CA ALA A 17 25.86 -11.02 16.82
C ALA A 17 25.36 -10.63 15.43
N PHE A 18 24.16 -11.08 15.06
CA PHE A 18 23.56 -10.73 13.79
C PHE A 18 23.36 -9.20 13.70
N ARG A 19 23.66 -8.65 12.53
CA ARG A 19 23.38 -7.24 12.20
C ARG A 19 22.08 -7.15 11.42
N ALA A 20 21.46 -5.97 11.37
CA ALA A 20 20.29 -5.74 10.55
C ALA A 20 20.53 -4.57 9.59
N ILE A 21 20.17 -4.74 8.33
CA ILE A 21 20.02 -3.64 7.38
C ILE A 21 18.56 -3.24 7.38
N CYS A 22 18.30 -1.96 7.65
CA CYS A 22 16.95 -1.44 7.75
C CYS A 22 16.75 -0.24 6.83
N TYR A 23 15.60 -0.20 6.18
CA TYR A 23 15.21 0.80 5.20
C TYR A 23 13.70 0.99 5.23
N GLY A 24 13.22 2.06 4.61
CA GLY A 24 11.80 2.37 4.52
C GLY A 24 11.61 3.61 3.66
N GLU A 25 10.36 3.90 3.33
CA GLU A 25 10.01 5.09 2.55
C GLU A 25 9.40 6.15 3.46
N PRO A 26 10.20 7.11 3.98
CA PRO A 26 9.70 8.10 4.92
C PRO A 26 9.03 9.31 4.24
N GLY A 27 9.13 9.44 2.91
CA GLY A 27 9.00 10.75 2.27
C GLY A 27 7.60 11.27 1.96
N VAL A 28 6.56 10.44 2.09
CA VAL A 28 5.17 10.85 1.78
C VAL A 28 4.17 10.34 2.82
N ASN A 29 3.00 11.00 2.86
CA ASN A 29 1.88 10.53 3.67
C ASN A 29 1.28 9.26 3.05
N LEU A 30 1.42 8.13 3.73
CA LEU A 30 0.82 6.85 3.38
C LEU A 30 -0.14 6.39 4.49
N PRO A 31 -1.18 5.60 4.15
CA PRO A 31 -2.10 5.04 5.15
C PRO A 31 -1.38 4.17 6.18
N ILE A 32 -0.41 3.39 5.71
CA ILE A 32 0.51 2.58 6.51
C ILE A 32 1.91 2.90 6.00
N ARG A 33 2.82 3.22 6.93
CA ARG A 33 4.24 3.37 6.64
C ARG A 33 4.98 2.10 6.98
N TYR A 34 5.91 1.76 6.11
CA TYR A 34 6.65 0.52 6.18
C TYR A 34 8.09 0.77 6.61
N PHE A 35 8.54 -0.12 7.48
CA PHE A 35 9.92 -0.28 7.89
C PHE A 35 10.31 -1.70 7.50
N PHE A 36 11.36 -1.85 6.72
CA PHE A 36 11.87 -3.14 6.30
C PHE A 36 13.19 -3.40 6.98
N ALA A 37 13.38 -4.63 7.42
CA ALA A 37 14.65 -5.08 7.98
C ALA A 37 15.04 -6.41 7.37
N HIS A 38 16.34 -6.60 7.16
CA HIS A 38 16.91 -7.87 6.76
C HIS A 38 18.13 -8.18 7.62
N LEU A 39 18.14 -9.37 8.23
CA LEU A 39 19.22 -9.81 9.10
C LEU A 39 20.40 -10.32 8.28
N GLN A 40 21.60 -10.06 8.81
CA GLN A 40 22.86 -10.55 8.26
C GLN A 40 23.65 -11.29 9.33
N ASP A 41 24.38 -12.31 8.90
CA ASP A 41 25.36 -13.00 9.74
C ASP A 41 26.62 -12.13 9.99
N ASP A 42 27.54 -12.65 10.77
CA ASP A 42 28.79 -11.96 11.12
C ASP A 42 29.69 -11.68 9.89
N ASP A 43 29.51 -12.45 8.81
CA ASP A 43 30.21 -12.28 7.53
C ASP A 43 29.48 -11.30 6.59
N GLY A 44 28.36 -10.71 7.02
CA GLY A 44 27.56 -9.78 6.23
C GLY A 44 26.70 -10.47 5.17
N ARG A 45 26.50 -11.79 5.24
CA ARG A 45 25.60 -12.52 4.33
C ARG A 45 24.18 -12.47 4.87
N ASN A 46 23.26 -12.31 3.93
CA ASN A 46 21.82 -12.35 4.19
C ASN A 46 21.42 -13.67 4.85
N ARG A 47 20.77 -13.58 6.01
CA ARG A 47 20.20 -14.75 6.67
C ARG A 47 18.96 -15.22 5.92
N THR A 48 18.73 -16.53 5.98
CA THR A 48 17.57 -17.19 5.36
C THR A 48 16.61 -17.79 6.38
N ASP A 49 16.89 -17.60 7.67
CA ASP A 49 16.11 -18.18 8.75
C ASP A 49 15.49 -17.08 9.62
N ALA A 50 14.30 -17.36 10.14
CA ALA A 50 13.67 -16.55 11.18
C ALA A 50 14.52 -16.49 12.45
N VAL A 51 14.46 -15.35 13.12
CA VAL A 51 14.99 -15.14 14.47
C VAL A 51 13.81 -14.74 15.35
N SER A 52 13.53 -15.56 16.35
CA SER A 52 12.46 -15.27 17.31
C SER A 52 12.83 -14.07 18.18
N ASP A 53 11.83 -13.52 18.86
CA ASP A 53 11.99 -12.53 19.93
C ASP A 53 12.50 -11.13 19.49
N LEU A 54 12.34 -10.78 18.21
CA LEU A 54 12.53 -9.41 17.74
C LEU A 54 11.26 -8.57 17.92
N ASN A 55 11.44 -7.30 18.27
CA ASN A 55 10.34 -6.35 18.45
C ASN A 55 10.63 -5.02 17.76
N LEU A 56 9.57 -4.37 17.28
CA LEU A 56 9.63 -3.02 16.75
C LEU A 56 9.39 -2.02 17.87
N HIS A 57 10.37 -1.16 18.13
CA HIS A 57 10.24 -0.03 19.05
C HIS A 57 10.04 1.26 18.24
N VAL A 58 9.04 2.06 18.62
CA VAL A 58 8.74 3.33 17.93
C VAL A 58 8.60 4.43 18.96
N ASP A 59 9.42 5.47 18.85
CA ASP A 59 9.43 6.66 19.72
C ASP A 59 8.91 7.89 18.96
N ARG A 60 8.09 8.70 19.64
CA ARG A 60 7.42 9.91 19.11
C ARG A 60 8.12 11.24 19.47
N LYS A 61 9.36 11.21 19.97
CA LYS A 61 10.19 12.38 20.33
C LYS A 61 9.43 13.51 21.04
N LYS A 62 8.77 13.17 22.16
CA LYS A 62 7.99 14.11 23.01
C LYS A 62 6.78 14.79 22.32
N ASP A 63 6.31 14.26 21.18
CA ASP A 63 5.05 14.68 20.57
C ASP A 63 3.87 13.96 21.26
N GLU A 64 3.20 14.65 22.18
CA GLU A 64 2.08 14.05 22.94
C GLU A 64 0.84 13.77 22.07
N GLY A 65 0.64 14.55 20.99
CA GLY A 65 -0.46 14.42 20.05
C GLY A 65 -0.27 13.28 19.04
N CYS A 66 0.99 12.89 18.82
CA CYS A 66 1.34 11.76 17.99
C CYS A 66 0.83 10.44 18.59
N ARG A 67 -0.05 9.77 17.84
CA ARG A 67 -0.59 8.44 18.16
C ARG A 67 -0.41 7.54 16.96
N PHE A 68 -0.01 6.31 17.20
CA PHE A 68 0.20 5.32 16.14
C PHE A 68 -0.06 3.91 16.65
N HIS A 69 -0.26 3.00 15.72
CA HIS A 69 -0.21 1.56 15.95
C HIS A 69 0.96 0.99 15.16
N ALA A 70 1.77 0.13 15.79
CA ALA A 70 2.93 -0.48 15.18
C ALA A 70 2.89 -2.00 15.35
N SER A 71 3.25 -2.73 14.29
CA SER A 71 3.32 -4.20 14.30
C SER A 71 4.52 -4.67 13.50
N LEU A 72 5.14 -5.78 13.90
CA LEU A 72 6.22 -6.44 13.17
C LEU A 72 5.74 -7.76 12.58
N ILE A 73 6.06 -8.02 11.32
CA ILE A 73 5.77 -9.26 10.62
C ILE A 73 7.10 -9.93 10.28
N ASP A 74 7.26 -11.18 10.69
CA ASP A 74 8.35 -12.05 10.28
C ASP A 74 7.96 -12.77 8.97
N ARG A 75 8.81 -12.68 7.93
CA ARG A 75 8.57 -13.37 6.66
C ARG A 75 9.12 -14.80 6.63
N GLY A 76 9.82 -15.23 7.68
CA GLY A 76 10.39 -16.57 7.81
C GLY A 76 11.73 -16.78 7.11
N ASP A 77 12.21 -15.77 6.37
CA ASP A 77 13.40 -15.81 5.52
C ASP A 77 14.51 -14.85 6.01
N GLY A 78 14.48 -14.48 7.30
CA GLY A 78 15.40 -13.49 7.88
C GLY A 78 15.04 -12.03 7.55
N SER A 79 13.93 -11.78 6.86
CA SER A 79 13.39 -10.43 6.62
C SER A 79 12.13 -10.15 7.43
N TYR A 80 11.95 -8.88 7.77
CA TYR A 80 10.86 -8.39 8.63
C TYR A 80 10.21 -7.15 8.03
N ILE A 81 8.91 -7.04 8.23
CA ILE A 81 8.10 -5.89 7.83
C ILE A 81 7.47 -5.26 9.08
N GLY A 82 7.99 -4.10 9.48
CA GLY A 82 7.34 -3.18 10.39
C GLY A 82 6.25 -2.40 9.66
N ARG A 83 5.04 -2.38 10.23
CA ARG A 83 3.90 -1.58 9.75
C ARG A 83 3.54 -0.56 10.81
N ILE A 84 3.42 0.70 10.41
CA ILE A 84 3.12 1.81 11.31
C ILE A 84 1.93 2.59 10.75
N ARG A 85 0.80 2.55 11.46
CA ARG A 85 -0.42 3.30 11.15
C ARG A 85 -0.52 4.52 12.03
N ILE A 86 -0.59 5.72 11.44
CA ILE A 86 -0.77 6.97 12.18
C ILE A 86 -2.24 7.16 12.54
N LEU A 87 -2.52 7.41 13.82
CA LEU A 87 -3.85 7.68 14.41
C LEU A 87 -4.00 9.11 14.92
N GLY A 88 -2.87 9.81 15.11
CA GLY A 88 -2.79 11.23 15.43
C GLY A 88 -1.52 11.75 14.79
N SER A 89 -1.60 12.85 14.04
CA SER A 89 -0.50 13.35 13.22
C SER A 89 0.78 13.53 14.06
N CYS A 90 1.93 13.19 13.49
CA CYS A 90 3.22 13.19 14.18
C CYS A 90 4.22 14.11 13.47
N LEU A 91 5.14 14.75 14.19
CA LEU A 91 6.24 15.47 13.54
C LEU A 91 7.27 14.50 12.92
N SER A 92 7.70 13.51 13.70
CA SER A 92 8.64 12.48 13.26
C SER A 92 8.51 11.24 14.16
N LEU A 93 8.98 10.11 13.67
CA LEU A 93 9.07 8.86 14.44
C LEU A 93 10.48 8.30 14.36
N SER A 94 10.97 7.81 15.50
CA SER A 94 12.23 7.07 15.61
C SER A 94 11.90 5.59 15.73
N ILE A 95 12.31 4.79 14.75
CA ILE A 95 11.90 3.39 14.60
C ILE A 95 13.14 2.52 14.73
N SER A 96 13.12 1.59 15.69
CA SER A 96 14.24 0.70 15.98
C SER A 96 13.79 -0.75 15.98
N LEU A 97 14.56 -1.62 15.33
CA LEU A 97 14.42 -3.06 15.51
C LEU A 97 15.27 -3.48 16.71
N MET A 98 14.64 -4.09 17.71
CA MET A 98 15.29 -4.45 18.96
C MET A 98 15.19 -5.95 19.24
N THR A 99 16.21 -6.48 19.91
CA THR A 99 16.17 -7.80 20.55
C THR A 99 15.32 -7.75 21.83
N LYS A 100 15.03 -8.92 22.40
CA LYS A 100 14.37 -9.05 23.69
C LYS A 100 15.18 -8.45 24.85
N GLU A 101 16.50 -8.53 24.74
CA GLU A 101 17.47 -7.95 25.66
C GLU A 101 17.59 -6.43 25.51
N LYS A 102 16.83 -5.84 24.57
CA LYS A 102 16.79 -4.41 24.23
C LYS A 102 18.03 -3.89 23.51
N ASP A 103 18.77 -4.77 22.85
CA ASP A 103 19.83 -4.36 21.94
C ASP A 103 19.21 -3.85 20.64
N GLU A 104 19.63 -2.67 20.20
CA GLU A 104 19.20 -2.07 18.94
C GLU A 104 20.01 -2.68 17.78
N LEU A 105 19.33 -3.38 16.88
CA LEU A 105 19.96 -3.98 15.68
C LEU A 105 20.10 -2.97 14.55
N CYS A 106 19.14 -2.07 14.44
CA CYS A 106 19.13 -0.98 13.47
C CYS A 106 18.08 0.07 13.86
N LYS A 107 18.22 1.24 13.25
CA LYS A 107 17.37 2.41 13.51
C LYS A 107 17.10 3.21 12.25
N LEU A 108 15.89 3.73 12.12
CA LEU A 108 15.45 4.62 11.05
C LEU A 108 14.69 5.81 11.65
N GLU A 109 14.91 6.99 11.09
CA GLU A 109 14.11 8.17 11.37
C GLU A 109 13.10 8.38 10.25
N MET A 110 11.84 8.62 10.60
CA MET A 110 10.74 8.77 9.67
C MET A 110 10.11 10.15 9.81
N SER A 111 10.12 10.91 8.72
CA SER A 111 9.58 12.27 8.59
C SER A 111 9.33 12.55 7.12
N ASN A 112 8.30 13.35 6.79
CA ASN A 112 8.09 13.78 5.40
C ASN A 112 9.28 14.63 4.92
N VAL A 113 9.64 14.53 3.63
CA VAL A 113 10.79 15.24 3.04
C VAL A 113 10.66 16.76 3.14
N ASP A 114 9.44 17.28 3.07
CA ASP A 114 9.13 18.69 3.18
C ASP A 114 9.07 19.22 4.62
N GLY A 115 9.32 18.37 5.63
CA GLY A 115 9.23 18.70 7.05
C GLY A 115 7.81 18.85 7.59
N SER A 116 6.79 18.55 6.77
CA SER A 116 5.39 18.58 7.21
C SER A 116 5.09 17.43 8.19
N LEU A 117 3.97 17.57 8.90
CA LEU A 117 3.50 16.51 9.78
C LEU A 117 3.22 15.23 8.99
N LEU A 118 3.61 14.11 9.59
CA LEU A 118 3.12 12.79 9.27
C LEU A 118 1.62 12.73 9.54
N LEU A 119 0.80 12.91 8.52
CA LEU A 119 -0.65 13.03 8.68
C LEU A 119 -1.30 11.66 8.93
N GLN A 120 -2.39 11.67 9.70
CA GLN A 120 -3.31 10.54 9.74
C GLN A 120 -4.06 10.39 8.40
N GLU A 121 -4.51 9.16 8.10
CA GLU A 121 -5.17 8.82 6.83
C GLU A 121 -6.44 9.65 6.53
N GLU A 122 -7.14 10.10 7.57
CA GLU A 122 -8.38 10.85 7.45
C GLU A 122 -8.20 12.37 7.54
N CYS A 123 -6.96 12.91 7.55
CA CYS A 123 -6.80 14.36 7.51
C CYS A 123 -7.37 14.94 6.19
N LEU A 124 -8.21 15.95 6.32
CA LEU A 124 -8.58 16.86 5.24
C LEU A 124 -7.71 18.11 5.34
N CYS A 125 -6.54 18.05 4.70
CA CYS A 125 -5.50 19.07 4.78
C CYS A 125 -5.29 19.74 3.37
N PRO A 126 -6.28 20.45 2.80
CA PRO A 126 -6.27 20.86 1.38
C PRO A 126 -5.21 21.92 1.02
N ASP A 127 -4.84 22.79 1.96
CA ASP A 127 -3.87 23.87 1.69
C ASP A 127 -2.42 23.36 1.60
N SER A 128 -2.19 22.08 1.95
CA SER A 128 -0.87 21.45 2.04
C SER A 128 -0.70 20.25 1.11
N ILE A 129 -1.65 19.93 0.23
CA ILE A 129 -1.50 18.77 -0.68
C ILE A 129 -0.77 19.15 -1.98
N PRO A 130 0.29 18.43 -2.37
CA PRO A 130 1.02 18.67 -3.62
C PRO A 130 0.19 18.35 -4.87
N SER A 131 0.69 18.77 -6.04
CA SER A 131 0.19 18.24 -7.31
C SER A 131 0.50 16.75 -7.42
N SER A 132 -0.29 16.02 -8.22
CA SER A 132 -0.04 14.59 -8.44
C SER A 132 1.37 14.27 -8.93
N ALA A 133 1.92 15.07 -9.85
CA ALA A 133 3.28 14.90 -10.35
C ALA A 133 4.35 15.01 -9.24
N LYS A 134 4.23 16.02 -8.36
CA LYS A 134 5.15 16.18 -7.22
C LYS A 134 5.01 15.05 -6.20
N TRP A 135 3.77 14.61 -5.95
CA TRP A 135 3.53 13.51 -5.04
C TRP A 135 4.16 12.21 -5.56
N ILE A 136 3.99 11.89 -6.84
CA ILE A 136 4.57 10.71 -7.50
C ILE A 136 6.10 10.75 -7.45
N GLU A 137 6.70 11.93 -7.72
CA GLU A 137 8.14 12.14 -7.61
C GLU A 137 8.66 11.86 -6.19
N HIS A 138 8.00 12.43 -5.17
CA HIS A 138 8.38 12.22 -3.77
C HIS A 138 8.12 10.79 -3.27
N ALA A 139 7.11 10.12 -3.80
CA ALA A 139 6.77 8.73 -3.50
C ALA A 139 7.69 7.74 -4.23
N THR A 140 8.63 8.24 -5.04
CA THR A 140 9.61 7.46 -5.81
C THR A 140 8.95 6.29 -6.55
N CYS A 141 7.76 6.54 -7.13
CA CYS A 141 7.05 5.50 -7.87
C CYS A 141 7.82 5.18 -9.16
N ASP A 142 8.18 3.90 -9.32
CA ASP A 142 8.78 3.41 -10.55
C ASP A 142 7.75 3.32 -11.69
N ASN A 143 8.24 3.15 -12.91
CA ASN A 143 7.38 2.87 -14.05
C ASN A 143 6.71 1.49 -13.89
N GLU A 144 5.42 1.41 -14.22
CA GLU A 144 4.64 0.16 -14.17
C GLU A 144 4.35 -0.34 -15.60
N PRO A 145 5.13 -1.30 -16.14
CA PRO A 145 5.03 -1.70 -17.55
C PRO A 145 3.64 -2.22 -17.94
N GLN A 146 2.96 -2.92 -17.02
CA GLN A 146 1.60 -3.41 -17.25
C GLN A 146 0.61 -2.25 -17.42
N LEU A 147 0.71 -1.21 -16.58
CA LEU A 147 -0.18 -0.05 -16.67
C LEU A 147 0.07 0.72 -17.97
N GLU A 148 1.34 0.91 -18.34
CA GLU A 148 1.71 1.54 -19.61
C GLU A 148 1.16 0.78 -20.82
N GLU A 149 1.23 -0.56 -20.81
CA GLU A 149 0.68 -1.40 -21.87
C GLU A 149 -0.84 -1.29 -21.97
N ASP A 150 -1.53 -1.32 -20.83
CA ASP A 150 -2.99 -1.21 -20.76
C ASP A 150 -3.46 0.15 -21.28
N LEU A 151 -2.78 1.24 -20.88
CA LEU A 151 -3.11 2.60 -21.32
C LEU A 151 -2.77 2.85 -22.79
N ALA A 152 -1.68 2.27 -23.31
CA ALA A 152 -1.26 2.42 -24.71
C ALA A 152 -2.31 1.92 -25.71
N ARG A 153 -3.21 1.02 -25.29
CA ARG A 153 -4.34 0.52 -26.10
C ARG A 153 -5.41 1.61 -26.35
N PHE A 154 -5.42 2.69 -25.56
CA PHE A 154 -6.42 3.76 -25.61
C PHE A 154 -5.81 5.16 -25.70
N PRO A 155 -5.06 5.49 -26.78
CA PRO A 155 -4.33 6.75 -26.88
C PRO A 155 -5.24 7.99 -26.98
N LYS A 156 -6.51 7.80 -27.37
CA LYS A 156 -7.51 8.86 -27.44
C LYS A 156 -8.86 8.31 -27.00
N ILE A 157 -9.47 8.98 -26.04
CA ILE A 157 -10.73 8.54 -25.44
C ILE A 157 -11.77 9.64 -25.63
N SER A 158 -12.92 9.29 -26.24
CA SER A 158 -14.14 10.09 -26.17
C SER A 158 -14.99 9.54 -25.03
N PHE A 159 -14.88 10.13 -23.84
CA PHE A 159 -15.51 9.55 -22.65
C PHE A 159 -17.05 9.54 -22.73
N SER A 160 -17.66 10.50 -23.42
CA SER A 160 -19.12 10.49 -23.66
C SER A 160 -19.55 9.25 -24.45
N SER A 161 -18.77 8.85 -25.46
CA SER A 161 -18.99 7.64 -26.25
C SER A 161 -18.77 6.39 -25.39
N VAL A 162 -17.66 6.35 -24.64
CA VAL A 162 -17.35 5.23 -23.72
C VAL A 162 -18.46 5.01 -22.70
N LEU A 163 -18.93 6.09 -22.06
CA LEU A 163 -20.00 6.01 -21.07
C LEU A 163 -21.31 5.53 -21.68
N SER A 164 -21.70 6.09 -22.83
CA SER A 164 -22.92 5.67 -23.53
C SER A 164 -22.89 4.17 -23.89
N GLU A 165 -21.76 3.70 -24.41
CA GLU A 165 -21.59 2.30 -24.81
C GLU A 165 -21.51 1.35 -23.61
N ALA A 166 -20.78 1.72 -22.56
CA ALA A 166 -20.72 0.94 -21.32
C ALA A 166 -22.09 0.83 -20.63
N VAL A 167 -22.86 1.91 -20.57
CA VAL A 167 -24.23 1.87 -20.02
C VAL A 167 -25.16 1.02 -20.88
N LYS A 168 -24.98 1.04 -22.21
CA LYS A 168 -25.74 0.17 -23.13
C LYS A 168 -25.42 -1.31 -22.93
N LEU A 169 -24.14 -1.66 -22.74
CA LEU A 169 -23.70 -3.05 -22.60
C LEU A 169 -23.92 -3.61 -21.20
N PHE A 170 -23.61 -2.84 -20.17
CA PHE A 170 -23.49 -3.33 -18.80
C PHE A 170 -24.46 -2.64 -17.82
N GLY A 171 -24.93 -1.43 -18.13
CA GLY A 171 -25.73 -0.61 -17.22
C GLY A 171 -27.24 -0.71 -17.39
N GLN A 172 -27.74 -1.56 -18.28
CA GLN A 172 -29.17 -1.68 -18.54
C GLN A 172 -29.90 -2.45 -17.42
N PRO A 173 -31.17 -2.13 -17.10
CA PRO A 173 -31.92 -2.80 -16.04
C PRO A 173 -31.98 -4.33 -16.17
N GLN A 174 -32.08 -4.85 -17.40
CA GLN A 174 -32.08 -6.29 -17.68
C GLN A 174 -30.77 -7.01 -17.31
N HIS A 175 -29.66 -6.28 -17.14
CA HIS A 175 -28.35 -6.81 -16.76
C HIS A 175 -27.95 -6.48 -15.32
N SER A 176 -28.86 -5.87 -14.55
CA SER A 176 -28.59 -5.35 -13.20
C SER A 176 -28.04 -6.39 -12.21
N ARG A 177 -28.35 -7.67 -12.40
CA ARG A 177 -27.85 -8.78 -11.56
C ARG A 177 -26.57 -9.44 -12.09
N SER A 178 -26.16 -9.10 -13.30
CA SER A 178 -25.00 -9.71 -13.99
C SER A 178 -23.77 -8.81 -13.95
N TYR A 179 -23.98 -7.50 -14.04
CA TYR A 179 -22.89 -6.52 -14.05
C TYR A 179 -23.12 -5.44 -13.01
N SER A 180 -22.02 -5.04 -12.39
CA SER A 180 -21.97 -3.93 -11.45
C SER A 180 -20.82 -3.03 -11.84
N THR A 181 -21.12 -1.81 -12.27
CA THR A 181 -20.11 -0.83 -12.69
C THR A 181 -20.39 0.52 -12.05
N CYS A 182 -19.36 1.33 -11.85
CA CYS A 182 -19.50 2.72 -11.43
C CYS A 182 -18.77 3.65 -12.37
N HIS A 183 -19.46 4.67 -12.83
CA HIS A 183 -18.86 5.85 -13.44
C HIS A 183 -18.39 6.78 -12.32
N TYR A 184 -17.09 7.04 -12.30
CA TYR A 184 -16.47 8.04 -11.44
C TYR A 184 -16.10 9.28 -12.26
N ALA A 185 -16.27 10.44 -11.64
CA ALA A 185 -15.77 11.70 -12.14
C ALA A 185 -15.02 12.41 -11.01
N ILE A 186 -13.80 12.87 -11.29
CA ILE A 186 -13.04 13.74 -10.42
C ILE A 186 -13.11 15.13 -11.02
N LYS A 187 -13.62 16.10 -10.26
CA LYS A 187 -13.71 17.49 -10.68
C LYS A 187 -13.30 18.40 -9.55
N SER A 188 -12.25 19.20 -9.77
CA SER A 188 -11.66 20.09 -8.78
C SER A 188 -11.33 19.34 -7.47
N ASN A 189 -10.66 18.20 -7.62
CA ASN A 189 -10.30 17.27 -6.54
C ASN A 189 -11.48 16.74 -5.69
N LYS A 190 -12.70 16.78 -6.22
CA LYS A 190 -13.91 16.18 -5.61
C LYS A 190 -14.37 14.99 -6.44
N ILE A 191 -14.77 13.93 -5.73
CA ILE A 191 -15.22 12.67 -6.34
C ILE A 191 -16.74 12.69 -6.48
N TYR A 192 -17.21 12.38 -7.67
CA TYR A 192 -18.61 12.14 -7.99
C TYR A 192 -18.73 10.73 -8.55
N ARG A 193 -19.81 10.04 -8.20
CA ARG A 193 -20.01 8.65 -8.60
C ARG A 193 -21.45 8.39 -8.96
N LYS A 194 -21.66 7.61 -10.03
CA LYS A 194 -22.93 7.00 -10.37
C LYS A 194 -22.72 5.54 -10.74
N CYS A 195 -23.42 4.64 -10.07
CA CYS A 195 -23.30 3.21 -10.31
C CYS A 195 -24.51 2.65 -11.07
N TYR A 196 -24.26 1.54 -11.77
CA TYR A 196 -25.22 0.79 -12.56
C TYR A 196 -25.13 -0.69 -12.14
N GLY A 197 -26.26 -1.30 -11.82
CA GLY A 197 -26.34 -2.65 -11.26
C GLY A 197 -27.08 -2.71 -9.92
N GLU A 198 -27.47 -3.91 -9.50
CA GLU A 198 -28.10 -4.19 -8.21
C GLU A 198 -27.06 -4.32 -7.09
N TYR A 199 -25.91 -4.96 -7.38
CA TYR A 199 -24.89 -5.28 -6.39
C TYR A 199 -23.68 -4.34 -6.48
N VAL A 200 -23.84 -3.11 -5.99
CA VAL A 200 -22.81 -2.05 -6.10
C VAL A 200 -21.99 -1.82 -4.82
N GLY A 201 -22.18 -2.65 -3.78
CA GLY A 201 -21.51 -2.48 -2.48
C GLY A 201 -19.97 -2.52 -2.55
N PHE A 202 -19.42 -3.26 -3.52
CA PHE A 202 -17.98 -3.33 -3.78
C PHE A 202 -17.36 -2.00 -4.23
N ALA A 203 -18.18 -1.00 -4.59
CA ALA A 203 -17.70 0.34 -4.86
C ALA A 203 -17.00 0.98 -3.65
N ALA A 204 -17.27 0.51 -2.42
CA ALA A 204 -16.59 0.97 -1.22
C ALA A 204 -15.05 0.82 -1.31
N PHE A 205 -14.54 -0.22 -1.97
CA PHE A 205 -13.09 -0.42 -2.13
C PHE A 205 -12.47 0.63 -3.06
N ALA A 206 -13.14 0.95 -4.16
CA ALA A 206 -12.70 2.01 -5.06
C ALA A 206 -12.85 3.39 -4.41
N ASP A 207 -13.93 3.64 -3.67
CA ASP A 207 -14.14 4.87 -2.91
C ASP A 207 -13.00 5.12 -1.92
N ASP A 208 -12.63 4.10 -1.14
CA ASP A 208 -11.58 4.20 -0.12
C ASP A 208 -10.24 4.61 -0.76
N VAL A 209 -9.88 4.02 -1.92
CA VAL A 209 -8.66 4.40 -2.68
C VAL A 209 -8.73 5.85 -3.14
N LEU A 210 -9.83 6.24 -3.79
CA LEU A 210 -9.96 7.58 -4.35
C LEU A 210 -9.97 8.65 -3.25
N LEU A 211 -10.65 8.38 -2.14
CA LEU A 211 -10.64 9.25 -0.95
C LEU A 211 -9.24 9.34 -0.35
N SER A 212 -8.52 8.22 -0.25
CA SER A 212 -7.14 8.20 0.25
C SER A 212 -6.22 9.08 -0.60
N ILE A 213 -6.33 8.96 -1.92
CA ILE A 213 -5.47 9.67 -2.87
C ILE A 213 -5.81 11.17 -2.91
N THR A 214 -7.10 11.53 -2.99
CA THR A 214 -7.53 12.94 -3.06
C THR A 214 -7.19 13.74 -1.80
N ARG A 215 -6.96 13.08 -0.66
CA ARG A 215 -6.44 13.69 0.57
C ARG A 215 -4.93 13.95 0.57
N LYS A 216 -4.19 13.38 -0.38
CA LYS A 216 -2.72 13.41 -0.42
C LYS A 216 -2.18 14.19 -1.60
N MET A 217 -2.93 14.27 -2.69
CA MET A 217 -2.55 15.00 -3.89
C MET A 217 -3.75 15.57 -4.62
N VAL A 218 -3.54 16.67 -5.33
CA VAL A 218 -4.53 17.22 -6.26
C VAL A 218 -4.56 16.35 -7.51
N LEU A 219 -5.69 15.68 -7.73
CA LEU A 219 -5.92 14.89 -8.92
C LEU A 219 -6.42 15.76 -10.09
N PRO A 220 -6.02 15.42 -11.34
CA PRO A 220 -6.56 16.09 -12.51
C PRO A 220 -8.05 15.81 -12.68
N ASP A 221 -8.74 16.73 -13.35
CA ASP A 221 -10.14 16.51 -13.74
C ASP A 221 -10.20 15.34 -14.73
N THR A 222 -10.88 14.26 -14.35
CA THR A 222 -10.95 13.03 -15.15
C THR A 222 -12.24 12.26 -14.90
N GLN A 223 -12.53 11.30 -15.78
CA GLN A 223 -13.65 10.39 -15.65
C GLN A 223 -13.23 8.99 -16.10
N PHE A 224 -13.76 7.97 -15.42
CA PHE A 224 -13.48 6.58 -15.73
C PHE A 224 -14.65 5.69 -15.30
N ILE A 225 -14.64 4.46 -15.81
CA ILE A 225 -15.59 3.42 -15.40
C ILE A 225 -14.82 2.36 -14.64
N MET A 226 -15.27 2.07 -13.43
CA MET A 226 -14.76 0.98 -12.62
C MET A 226 -15.73 -0.19 -12.70
N ASN A 227 -15.23 -1.36 -13.08
CA ASN A 227 -15.90 -2.63 -12.89
C ASN A 227 -15.80 -3.06 -11.43
N LEU A 228 -16.93 -3.46 -10.84
CA LEU A 228 -16.99 -3.94 -9.46
C LEU A 228 -17.05 -5.47 -9.37
N GLY A 229 -17.24 -6.16 -10.51
CA GLY A 229 -17.32 -7.61 -10.56
C GLY A 229 -15.96 -8.29 -10.58
N ASP A 230 -15.99 -9.62 -10.41
CA ASP A 230 -14.78 -10.46 -10.36
C ASP A 230 -14.20 -10.78 -11.75
N TYR A 231 -14.97 -10.57 -12.82
CA TYR A 231 -14.55 -10.85 -14.19
C TYR A 231 -14.38 -9.56 -15.00
N PRO A 232 -13.36 -9.48 -15.87
CA PRO A 232 -13.14 -8.33 -16.74
C PRO A 232 -14.27 -8.18 -17.77
N LEU A 233 -14.47 -6.97 -18.29
CA LEU A 233 -15.62 -6.64 -19.14
C LEU A 233 -15.25 -6.35 -20.59
N SER A 234 -14.07 -5.81 -20.85
CA SER A 234 -13.65 -5.37 -22.18
C SER A 234 -12.97 -6.48 -22.98
N HIS A 235 -13.75 -7.47 -23.43
CA HIS A 235 -13.25 -8.55 -24.27
C HIS A 235 -13.02 -8.13 -25.74
N GLY A 236 -11.75 -7.92 -26.11
CA GLY A 236 -11.38 -7.48 -27.45
C GLY A 236 -11.81 -8.46 -28.56
N SER A 237 -11.74 -9.77 -28.28
CA SER A 237 -12.19 -10.84 -29.19
C SER A 237 -13.69 -10.85 -29.45
N ARG A 238 -14.48 -10.27 -28.53
CA ARG A 238 -15.94 -10.12 -28.64
C ARG A 238 -16.35 -8.74 -29.19
N GLY A 239 -15.39 -7.94 -29.65
CA GLY A 239 -15.63 -6.61 -30.20
C GLY A 239 -15.84 -5.53 -29.15
N VAL A 240 -15.71 -5.83 -27.85
CA VAL A 240 -15.82 -4.83 -26.78
C VAL A 240 -14.45 -4.23 -26.50
N LYS A 241 -14.28 -2.94 -26.82
CA LYS A 241 -13.02 -2.20 -26.65
C LYS A 241 -13.26 -0.91 -25.90
N LEU A 242 -13.47 -1.02 -24.58
CA LEU A 242 -13.74 0.10 -23.70
C LEU A 242 -12.64 0.21 -22.62
N PRO A 243 -12.15 1.42 -22.30
CA PRO A 243 -11.19 1.62 -21.22
C PRO A 243 -11.89 1.51 -19.86
N ILE A 244 -12.14 0.27 -19.43
CA ILE A 244 -12.77 -0.06 -18.15
C ILE A 244 -11.65 -0.43 -17.18
N ILE A 245 -11.65 0.20 -16.00
CA ILE A 245 -10.75 -0.17 -14.92
C ILE A 245 -11.35 -1.38 -14.21
N SER A 246 -10.54 -2.43 -13.99
CA SER A 246 -10.97 -3.68 -13.36
C SER A 246 -9.94 -4.18 -12.34
N TRP A 247 -10.40 -4.95 -11.36
CA TRP A 247 -9.54 -5.60 -10.36
C TRP A 247 -8.70 -6.75 -10.92
N CYS A 248 -9.05 -7.22 -12.12
CA CYS A 248 -8.42 -8.34 -12.79
C CYS A 248 -8.52 -8.17 -14.31
N GLY A 249 -7.72 -8.96 -15.03
CA GLY A 249 -7.70 -9.03 -16.48
C GLY A 249 -7.05 -10.33 -16.96
N SER A 250 -7.00 -10.50 -18.27
CA SER A 250 -6.28 -11.57 -18.96
C SER A 250 -5.69 -11.05 -20.27
N THR A 251 -4.90 -11.89 -20.95
CA THR A 251 -4.36 -11.60 -22.28
C THR A 251 -5.42 -11.43 -23.37
N GLU A 252 -6.67 -11.80 -23.11
CA GLU A 252 -7.81 -11.67 -24.05
C GLU A 252 -8.69 -10.45 -23.75
N THR A 253 -8.41 -9.74 -22.66
CA THR A 253 -9.18 -8.57 -22.21
C THR A 253 -8.37 -7.30 -22.36
N MET A 254 -9.08 -6.19 -22.51
CA MET A 254 -8.50 -4.87 -22.72
C MET A 254 -8.73 -3.95 -21.51
N ASP A 255 -9.25 -4.49 -20.40
CA ASP A 255 -9.43 -3.76 -19.16
C ASP A 255 -8.09 -3.20 -18.66
N ILE A 256 -8.14 -2.03 -18.03
CA ILE A 256 -6.99 -1.43 -17.36
C ILE A 256 -6.95 -2.02 -15.95
N VAL A 257 -5.97 -2.86 -15.69
CA VAL A 257 -5.89 -3.59 -14.42
C VAL A 257 -5.24 -2.72 -13.35
N VAL A 258 -5.86 -2.68 -12.17
CA VAL A 258 -5.36 -1.98 -10.98
C VAL A 258 -5.18 -2.95 -9.81
N PRO A 259 -4.43 -2.58 -8.76
CA PRO A 259 -4.28 -3.40 -7.56
C PRO A 259 -5.62 -3.90 -7.01
N THR A 260 -5.65 -5.17 -6.61
CA THR A 260 -6.90 -5.82 -6.16
C THR A 260 -7.50 -5.15 -4.93
N TYR A 261 -8.79 -5.33 -4.72
CA TYR A 261 -9.47 -4.84 -3.52
C TYR A 261 -8.89 -5.44 -2.22
N ALA A 262 -8.34 -6.67 -2.26
CA ALA A 262 -7.71 -7.29 -1.09
C ALA A 262 -6.42 -6.59 -0.67
N LEU A 263 -5.57 -6.23 -1.64
CA LEU A 263 -4.36 -5.45 -1.40
C LEU A 263 -4.73 -4.04 -0.90
N THR A 264 -5.71 -3.42 -1.55
CA THR A 264 -6.28 -2.12 -1.13
C THR A 264 -6.75 -2.14 0.32
N ASN A 265 -7.50 -3.17 0.72
CA ASN A 265 -8.01 -3.31 2.08
C ASN A 265 -6.87 -3.43 3.10
N THR A 266 -5.85 -4.22 2.77
CA THR A 266 -4.66 -4.41 3.62
C THR A 266 -3.90 -3.10 3.84
N LEU A 267 -3.81 -2.26 2.80
CA LEU A 267 -3.15 -0.96 2.83
C LEU A 267 -3.97 0.09 3.58
N LEU A 268 -5.26 0.23 3.28
CA LEU A 268 -6.09 1.33 3.81
C LEU A 268 -6.69 1.02 5.19
N ARG A 269 -7.15 -0.22 5.39
CA ARG A 269 -7.82 -0.62 6.64
C ARG A 269 -6.89 -1.31 7.63
N GLY A 270 -5.70 -1.72 7.18
CA GLY A 270 -4.70 -2.34 8.04
C GLY A 270 -5.02 -3.77 8.44
N GLU A 271 -6.15 -4.31 7.99
CA GLU A 271 -6.53 -5.72 8.16
C GLU A 271 -5.52 -6.59 7.42
N LEU A 272 -4.81 -7.46 8.14
CA LEU A 272 -4.04 -8.52 7.48
C LEU A 272 -5.06 -9.49 6.89
N PHE A 273 -5.06 -9.62 5.57
CA PHE A 273 -5.77 -10.70 4.90
C PHE A 273 -5.09 -12.01 5.31
N TYR A 274 -5.67 -12.69 6.30
CA TYR A 274 -5.41 -14.10 6.49
C TYR A 274 -6.26 -14.82 5.44
N PRO A 275 -5.68 -15.46 4.42
CA PRO A 275 -6.45 -16.38 3.60
C PRO A 275 -7.04 -17.44 4.54
N LEU A 276 -8.38 -17.54 4.54
CA LEU A 276 -9.11 -18.60 5.23
C LEU A 276 -8.70 -19.98 4.68
#